data_AF-A0A7S2CSU7-F1
#
_entry.id   AF-A0A7S2CSU7-F1
#
_cell.length_a   1.000
_cell.length_b   1.000
_cell.length_c   1.000
_cell.angle_alpha   90.00
_cell.angle_beta   90.00
_cell.angle_gamma   90.00
#
_symmetry.space_group_name_H-M   'P 1'
#
loop_
_entity.id
_entity.type
_entity.pdbx_description
1 polymer ?
#
loop_
_entity_poly.entity_id
_entity_poly.type
_entity_poly.pdbx_seq_one_letter_code
_entity_poly.pdbx_strand_id
1 'polypeptide(L)'
;MKTNSENLRSNMYVYKAIGPDAAQHHVVFDDEGDVGKYNRANRSLHHLTENHAIILVGAGLAGFVFPFPAMVCVLAWGAGRFLHQALYAASGYGAHAYGFMVAMNASLALEGLLMLTAAKGFGVPLPSLMAGPEL
;
A
#
# COMPACT_ATOMS: atom_id res chain seq x y z
N MET A 1 -1.35 5.28 -25.04
CA MET A 1 -1.21 3.84 -24.74
C MET A 1 -1.77 3.06 -25.91
N LYS A 2 -1.12 1.96 -26.34
CA LYS A 2 -1.67 1.11 -27.40
C LYS A 2 -3.03 0.57 -26.96
N THR A 3 -4.04 0.69 -27.80
CA THR A 3 -5.44 0.39 -27.48
C THR A 3 -5.75 -1.11 -27.33
N ASN A 4 -4.83 -1.99 -27.70
CA ASN A 4 -4.94 -3.46 -27.59
C ASN A 4 -3.81 -4.11 -26.78
N SER A 5 -3.08 -3.35 -25.95
CA SER A 5 -2.23 -4.00 -24.95
C SER A 5 -3.12 -4.34 -23.77
N GLU A 6 -3.31 -5.62 -23.49
CA GLU A 6 -3.98 -6.12 -22.29
C GLU A 6 -3.35 -5.54 -21.01
N ASN A 7 -3.86 -5.95 -19.84
CA ASN A 7 -3.51 -5.32 -18.58
C ASN A 7 -2.04 -5.60 -18.15
N LEU A 8 -1.12 -4.69 -18.48
CA LEU A 8 0.29 -4.75 -18.06
C LEU A 8 0.52 -4.44 -16.56
N ARG A 9 -0.52 -4.21 -15.75
CA ARG A 9 -0.36 -3.61 -14.39
C ARG A 9 0.26 -4.52 -13.34
N SER A 10 0.13 -5.84 -13.46
CA SER A 10 0.90 -6.77 -12.62
C SER A 10 2.40 -6.69 -12.92
N ASN A 11 2.76 -6.20 -14.10
CA ASN A 11 4.10 -6.17 -14.61
C ASN A 11 4.77 -4.80 -14.43
N MET A 12 5.57 -4.66 -13.37
CA MET A 12 6.32 -3.42 -13.09
C MET A 12 7.51 -3.21 -14.03
N TYR A 13 8.00 -4.28 -14.66
CA TYR A 13 9.25 -4.25 -15.41
C TYR A 13 9.01 -4.82 -16.80
N VAL A 14 9.22 -3.99 -17.82
CA VAL A 14 9.17 -4.42 -19.20
C VAL A 14 10.58 -4.69 -19.66
N TYR A 15 10.94 -5.98 -19.78
CA TYR A 15 12.28 -6.36 -20.17
C TYR A 15 12.41 -6.44 -21.69
N LYS A 16 13.62 -6.20 -22.19
CA LYS A 16 14.01 -6.45 -23.58
C LYS A 16 15.21 -7.39 -23.57
N ALA A 17 15.14 -8.47 -24.34
CA ALA A 17 16.27 -9.36 -24.52
C ALA A 17 17.37 -8.64 -25.35
N ILE A 18 18.64 -8.85 -24.99
CA ILE A 18 19.80 -8.29 -25.69
C ILE A 18 20.71 -9.45 -26.10
N GLY A 19 21.09 -9.50 -27.37
CA GLY A 19 21.98 -10.53 -27.91
C GLY A 19 21.68 -10.83 -29.38
N PRO A 20 22.56 -11.60 -30.05
CA PRO A 20 22.22 -12.19 -31.34
C PRO A 20 20.94 -13.04 -31.17
N ASP A 21 20.02 -12.92 -32.12
CA ASP A 21 18.70 -13.59 -32.14
C ASP A 21 17.69 -13.18 -31.04
N ALA A 22 17.95 -12.10 -30.31
CA ALA A 22 16.98 -11.57 -29.34
C ALA A 22 15.69 -11.13 -30.04
N ALA A 23 14.54 -11.59 -29.52
CA ALA A 23 13.23 -11.16 -30.00
C ALA A 23 13.08 -9.63 -29.89
N GLN A 24 12.53 -9.00 -30.93
CA GLN A 24 12.25 -7.55 -30.93
C GLN A 24 11.07 -7.18 -30.02
N HIS A 25 10.34 -8.18 -29.51
CA HIS A 25 9.20 -7.99 -28.60
C HIS A 25 9.67 -7.84 -27.15
N HIS A 26 8.87 -7.12 -26.37
CA HIS A 26 9.09 -7.03 -24.93
C HIS A 26 8.72 -8.33 -24.23
N VAL A 27 9.50 -8.69 -23.22
CA VAL A 27 9.17 -9.80 -22.32
C VAL A 27 8.23 -9.26 -21.25
N VAL A 28 7.06 -9.88 -21.14
CA VAL A 28 6.04 -9.54 -20.16
C VAL A 28 5.73 -10.74 -19.27
N PHE A 29 5.30 -10.48 -18.04
CA PHE A 29 4.85 -11.54 -17.14
C PHE A 29 3.55 -12.17 -17.63
N ASP A 30 3.47 -13.49 -17.46
CA ASP A 30 2.24 -14.26 -17.62
C ASP A 30 1.24 -13.86 -16.51
N ASP A 31 -0.02 -13.65 -16.88
CA ASP A 31 -1.11 -13.31 -15.95
C ASP A 31 -2.11 -14.46 -15.79
N GLU A 32 -1.95 -15.57 -16.53
CA GLU A 32 -2.83 -16.72 -16.49
C GLU A 32 -2.33 -17.85 -15.60
N GLY A 33 -3.27 -18.70 -15.19
CA GLY A 33 -2.97 -19.91 -14.42
C GLY A 33 -2.22 -19.65 -13.11
N ASP A 34 -1.44 -20.64 -12.69
CA ASP A 34 -0.71 -20.58 -11.42
C ASP A 34 0.51 -19.65 -11.49
N VAL A 35 1.10 -19.47 -12.67
CA VAL A 35 2.19 -18.50 -12.89
C VAL A 35 1.67 -17.08 -12.71
N GLY A 36 0.50 -16.75 -13.26
CA GLY A 36 -0.15 -15.45 -13.06
C GLY A 36 -0.48 -15.15 -11.60
N LYS A 37 -0.99 -16.14 -10.85
CA LYS A 37 -1.23 -16.00 -9.40
C LYS A 37 0.07 -15.68 -8.65
N TYR A 38 1.15 -16.39 -8.96
CA TYR A 38 2.47 -16.14 -8.38
C TYR A 38 2.98 -14.72 -8.71
N ASN A 39 2.88 -14.30 -9.97
CA ASN A 39 3.30 -12.97 -10.41
C ASN A 39 2.51 -11.85 -9.70
N ARG A 40 1.19 -11.99 -9.55
CA ARG A 40 0.37 -11.04 -8.80
C ARG A 40 0.69 -11.02 -7.31
N ALA A 41 0.96 -12.17 -6.71
CA ALA A 41 1.41 -12.24 -5.31
C ALA A 41 2.73 -11.48 -5.10
N ASN A 42 3.71 -11.69 -5.98
CA ASN A 42 4.98 -10.95 -5.96
C ASN A 42 4.78 -9.45 -6.17
N ARG A 43 3.94 -9.04 -7.11
CA ARG A 43 3.60 -7.62 -7.30
C ARG A 43 3.03 -7.01 -6.02
N SER A 44 2.12 -7.73 -5.36
CA SER A 44 1.50 -7.29 -4.12
C SER A 44 2.50 -7.17 -2.97
N LEU A 45 3.50 -8.06 -2.91
CA LEU A 45 4.63 -7.99 -1.97
C LEU A 45 5.54 -6.80 -2.26
N HIS A 46 5.90 -6.53 -3.52
CA HIS A 46 6.65 -5.33 -3.87
C HIS A 46 5.90 -4.05 -3.48
N HIS A 47 4.59 -4.00 -3.74
CA HIS A 47 3.79 -2.86 -3.30
C HIS A 47 3.78 -2.71 -1.76
N LEU A 48 3.85 -3.82 -1.01
CA LEU A 48 3.98 -3.76 0.44
C LEU A 48 5.31 -3.11 0.83
N THR A 49 6.42 -3.62 0.30
CA THR A 49 7.76 -3.17 0.66
C THR A 49 8.01 -1.72 0.27
N GLU A 50 7.43 -1.25 -0.83
CA GLU A 50 7.48 0.15 -1.25
C GLU A 50 6.75 1.10 -0.28
N ASN A 51 5.67 0.63 0.37
CA ASN A 51 4.77 1.51 1.12
C ASN A 51 4.76 1.29 2.64
N HIS A 52 5.35 0.21 3.16
CA HIS A 52 5.22 -0.15 4.58
C HIS A 52 5.90 0.82 5.56
N ALA A 53 6.83 1.67 5.09
CA ALA A 53 7.55 2.62 5.94
C ALA A 53 6.60 3.56 6.70
N ILE A 54 5.49 3.97 6.08
CA ILE A 54 4.46 4.82 6.68
C ILE A 54 3.89 4.24 7.98
N ILE A 55 3.68 2.92 8.02
CA ILE A 55 3.15 2.24 9.19
C ILE A 55 4.23 1.98 10.22
N LEU A 56 5.44 1.60 9.82
CA LEU A 56 6.52 1.35 10.78
C LEU A 56 6.89 2.62 11.54
N VAL A 57 7.13 3.71 10.80
CA VAL A 57 7.48 5.00 11.40
C VAL A 57 6.26 5.62 12.08
N GLY A 58 5.10 5.57 11.42
CA GLY A 58 3.86 6.12 11.95
C GLY A 58 3.41 5.48 13.25
N ALA A 59 3.48 4.15 13.35
CA ALA A 59 3.11 3.43 14.57
C ALA A 59 4.06 3.76 15.72
N GLY A 60 5.36 3.85 15.43
CA GLY A 60 6.37 4.24 16.42
C GLY A 60 6.12 5.64 16.96
N LEU A 61 5.91 6.63 16.09
CA LEU A 61 5.74 8.02 16.50
C LEU A 61 4.36 8.30 17.11
N ALA A 62 3.29 7.90 16.42
CA ALA A 62 1.91 8.15 16.86
C ALA A 62 1.53 7.28 18.06
N GLY A 63 2.14 6.11 18.23
CA GLY A 63 1.87 5.22 19.36
C GLY A 63 2.19 5.83 20.72
N PHE A 64 3.14 6.77 20.81
CA PHE A 64 3.46 7.46 22.07
C PHE A 64 2.46 8.56 22.43
N VAL A 65 1.84 9.19 21.43
CA VAL A 65 0.93 10.34 21.63
C VAL A 65 -0.54 9.90 21.61
N PHE A 66 -0.87 8.96 20.73
CA PHE A 66 -2.21 8.46 20.46
C PHE A 66 -2.21 6.92 20.44
N PRO A 67 -1.90 6.25 21.57
CA PRO A 67 -1.65 4.81 21.61
C PRO A 67 -2.83 3.98 21.06
N PHE A 68 -4.05 4.27 21.52
CA PHE A 68 -5.23 3.52 21.09
C PHE A 68 -5.60 3.81 19.62
N PRO A 69 -5.71 5.07 19.15
CA PRO A 69 -5.95 5.35 17.74
C PRO A 69 -4.88 4.78 16.79
N ALA A 70 -3.59 4.87 17.17
CA ALA A 70 -2.49 4.33 16.38
C ALA A 70 -2.59 2.79 16.28
N MET A 71 -2.90 2.10 17.39
CA MET A 71 -3.13 0.65 17.38
C MET A 71 -4.26 0.26 16.42
N VAL A 72 -5.40 0.98 16.44
CA VAL A 72 -6.52 0.73 15.53
C VAL A 72 -6.09 0.89 14.06
N CYS A 73 -5.33 1.93 13.74
CA CYS A 73 -4.80 2.15 12.38
C CYS A 73 -3.88 1.00 11.95
N VAL A 74 -2.98 0.54 12.82
CA VAL A 74 -2.07 -0.58 12.50
C VAL A 74 -2.83 -1.87 12.25
N LEU A 75 -3.82 -2.20 13.09
CA LEU A 75 -4.63 -3.40 12.91
C LEU A 75 -5.48 -3.35 11.63
N ALA A 76 -6.14 -2.23 11.37
CA ALA A 76 -6.91 -2.01 10.14
C ALA A 76 -6.02 -2.10 8.90
N TRP A 77 -4.83 -1.50 8.95
CA TRP A 77 -3.85 -1.61 7.87
C TRP A 77 -3.42 -3.06 7.62
N GLY A 78 -3.09 -3.80 8.69
CA GLY A 78 -2.66 -5.20 8.58
C GLY A 78 -3.75 -6.08 7.94
N ALA A 79 -4.99 -5.93 8.40
CA ALA A 79 -6.15 -6.64 7.83
C ALA A 79 -6.38 -6.27 6.36
N GLY A 80 -6.32 -4.97 6.02
CA GLY A 80 -6.43 -4.49 4.65
C GLY A 80 -5.34 -5.03 3.73
N ARG A 81 -4.09 -5.08 4.21
CA ARG A 81 -2.95 -5.64 3.46
C ARG A 81 -3.09 -7.14 3.23
N PHE A 82 -3.49 -7.89 4.25
CA PHE A 82 -3.78 -9.32 4.10
C PHE A 82 -4.86 -9.55 3.03
N LEU A 83 -5.98 -8.84 3.13
CA LEU A 83 -7.09 -8.96 2.18
C LEU A 83 -6.67 -8.57 0.75
N HIS A 84 -5.91 -7.48 0.60
CA HIS A 84 -5.37 -7.04 -0.68
C HIS A 84 -4.49 -8.13 -1.31
N GLN A 85 -3.55 -8.70 -0.55
CA GLN A 85 -2.63 -9.73 -1.06
C GLN A 85 -3.37 -11.01 -1.44
N ALA A 86 -4.25 -11.50 -0.57
CA ALA A 86 -5.02 -12.72 -0.81
C ALA A 86 -5.93 -12.59 -2.04
N LEU A 87 -6.72 -11.51 -2.13
CA LEU A 87 -7.63 -11.30 -3.24
C LEU A 87 -6.90 -11.01 -4.55
N TYR A 88 -5.76 -10.31 -4.51
CA TYR A 88 -5.01 -10.05 -5.75
C TYR A 88 -4.41 -11.33 -6.33
N ALA A 89 -3.85 -12.18 -5.47
CA ALA A 89 -3.32 -13.47 -5.90
C ALA A 89 -4.43 -14.37 -6.45
N ALA A 90 -5.52 -14.56 -5.69
CA ALA A 90 -6.57 -15.52 -6.00
C ALA A 90 -7.50 -15.09 -7.15
N SER A 91 -7.93 -13.83 -7.15
CA SER A 91 -9.03 -13.36 -8.02
C SER A 91 -8.57 -12.34 -9.07
N GLY A 92 -7.30 -11.93 -9.04
CA GLY A 92 -6.76 -11.00 -10.01
C GLY A 92 -7.18 -9.55 -9.79
N TYR A 93 -7.24 -8.80 -10.89
CA TYR A 93 -7.41 -7.36 -10.84
C TYR A 93 -8.84 -6.96 -10.44
N GLY A 94 -8.99 -5.86 -9.68
CA GLY A 94 -10.28 -5.37 -9.18
C GLY A 94 -10.63 -5.86 -7.78
N ALA A 95 -10.57 -7.18 -7.52
CA ALA A 95 -10.94 -7.75 -6.22
C ALA A 95 -10.07 -7.23 -5.06
N HIS A 96 -8.79 -6.96 -5.33
CA HIS A 96 -7.85 -6.45 -4.33
C HIS A 96 -8.14 -5.02 -3.84
N ALA A 97 -8.94 -4.25 -4.58
CA ALA A 97 -9.20 -2.84 -4.30
C ALA A 97 -9.80 -2.62 -2.91
N TYR A 98 -10.65 -3.54 -2.42
CA TYR A 98 -11.24 -3.41 -1.08
C TYR A 98 -10.18 -3.42 0.03
N GLY A 99 -9.26 -4.38 -0.02
CA GLY A 99 -8.15 -4.44 0.92
C GLY A 99 -7.21 -3.24 0.80
N PHE A 100 -6.98 -2.77 -0.44
CA PHE A 100 -6.20 -1.55 -0.69
C PHE A 100 -6.84 -0.33 -0.02
N MET A 101 -8.15 -0.12 -0.19
CA MET A 101 -8.84 1.05 0.37
C MET A 101 -8.80 1.08 1.89
N VAL A 102 -8.96 -0.07 2.55
CA VAL A 102 -8.82 -0.18 4.01
C VAL A 102 -7.40 0.18 4.45
N ALA A 103 -6.38 -0.42 3.82
CA ALA A 103 -4.99 -0.15 4.15
C ALA A 103 -4.58 1.32 3.89
N MET A 104 -5.05 1.90 2.77
CA MET A 104 -4.79 3.28 2.42
C MET A 104 -5.39 4.25 3.45
N ASN A 105 -6.67 4.10 3.78
CA ASN A 105 -7.33 4.98 4.75
C ASN A 105 -6.71 4.87 6.15
N ALA A 106 -6.33 3.66 6.57
CA ALA A 106 -5.63 3.47 7.84
C ALA A 106 -4.26 4.18 7.86
N SER A 107 -3.54 4.16 6.74
CA SER A 107 -2.26 4.87 6.61
C SER A 107 -2.44 6.39 6.66
N LEU A 108 -3.41 6.92 5.91
CA LEU A 108 -3.72 8.36 5.90
C LEU A 108 -4.21 8.86 7.26
N ALA A 109 -5.00 8.06 7.96
CA ALA A 109 -5.44 8.39 9.31
C ALA A 109 -4.25 8.49 10.29
N LEU A 110 -3.30 7.55 10.18
CA LEU A 110 -2.09 7.55 11.00
C LEU A 110 -1.19 8.77 10.71
N GLU A 111 -1.03 9.13 9.42
CA GLU A 111 -0.37 10.37 9.04
C GLU A 111 -1.09 11.61 9.58
N GLY A 112 -2.42 11.61 9.54
CA GLY A 112 -3.24 12.67 10.12
C GLY A 112 -2.98 12.88 11.61
N LEU A 113 -2.84 11.80 12.39
CA LEU A 113 -2.45 11.87 13.80
C LEU A 113 -1.09 12.54 13.99
N LEU A 114 -0.09 12.17 13.17
CA LEU A 114 1.23 12.81 13.23
C LEU A 114 1.18 14.29 12.83
N MET A 115 0.36 14.64 11.83
CA MET A 115 0.17 16.03 11.42
C MET A 115 -0.44 16.86 12.56
N LEU A 116 -1.35 16.29 13.35
CA LEU A 116 -1.90 16.95 14.55
C LEU A 116 -0.81 17.15 15.62
N THR A 117 0.03 16.15 15.87
CA THR A 117 1.18 16.29 16.79
C THR A 117 2.12 17.39 16.33
N ALA A 118 2.47 17.42 15.04
CA ALA A 118 3.34 18.43 14.46
C ALA A 118 2.72 19.84 14.56
N ALA A 119 1.45 19.99 14.20
CA ALA A 119 0.72 21.25 14.29
C ALA A 119 0.72 21.81 15.73
N LYS A 120 0.45 20.95 16.73
CA LYS A 120 0.54 21.33 18.14
C LYS A 120 1.95 21.77 18.53
N GLY A 121 2.98 21.03 18.09
CA GLY A 121 4.39 21.38 18.33
C GLY A 121 4.80 22.73 17.73
N PHE A 122 4.21 23.11 16.59
CA PHE A 122 4.44 24.41 15.94
C PHE A 122 3.54 25.54 16.46
N GLY A 123 2.72 25.30 17.50
CA GLY A 123 1.83 26.31 18.07
C GLY A 123 0.60 26.64 17.22
N VAL A 124 0.24 25.77 16.27
CA VAL A 124 -0.99 25.91 15.49
C VAL A 124 -2.18 25.56 16.40
N PRO A 125 -3.19 26.44 16.51
CA PRO A 125 -4.38 26.17 17.32
C PRO A 125 -5.15 24.98 16.72
N LEU A 126 -5.35 23.94 17.54
CA LEU A 126 -6.17 22.79 17.17
C LEU A 126 -7.64 23.04 17.55
N PRO A 127 -8.60 22.42 16.84
CA PRO A 127 -10.02 22.50 17.20
C PRO A 127 -10.23 22.07 18.66
N SER A 128 -11.11 22.76 19.38
CA SER A 128 -11.36 22.55 20.82
C SER A 128 -11.81 21.12 21.18
N LEU A 129 -12.36 20.36 20.22
CA LEU A 129 -12.68 18.94 20.38
C LEU A 129 -11.47 18.00 20.48
N MET A 130 -10.25 18.47 20.15
CA MET A 130 -9.01 17.70 20.19
C MET A 130 -8.09 18.10 21.35
N ALA A 131 -8.48 19.11 22.14
CA ALA A 131 -7.81 19.43 23.40
C ALA A 131 -8.23 18.38 24.43
N GLY A 132 -7.50 17.26 24.47
CA GLY A 132 -7.53 16.39 25.64
C GLY A 132 -7.15 17.16 26.91
N PRO A 133 -7.49 16.64 28.11
CA PRO A 133 -7.05 17.27 29.35
C PRO A 133 -5.53 17.39 29.32
N GLU A 134 -5.04 18.58 29.66
CA GLU A 134 -3.61 18.91 29.62
C GLU A 134 -2.78 17.81 30.32
N LEU A 135 -1.75 17.30 29.63
CA LEU A 135 -0.75 16.40 30.18
C LEU A 135 0.11 17.11 31.22
#